data_AF-A0A7S0UHY0-F1
#
_entry.id   AF-A0A7S0UHY0-F1
#
_cell.length_a   1.000
_cell.length_b   1.000
_cell.length_c   1.000
_cell.angle_alpha   90.00
_cell.angle_beta   90.00
_cell.angle_gamma   90.00
#
_symmetry.space_group_name_H-M   'P 1'
#
loop_
_entity.id
_entity.type
_entity.pdbx_description
1 polymer ?
#
loop_
_entity_poly.entity_id
_entity_poly.type
_entity_poly.pdbx_seq_one_letter_code
_entity_poly.pdbx_strand_id
1 'polypeptide(L)'
;VTSEPVISYLVQAKVAGTEEEHANMEVPQPSDPAEVTVTAAVLGLTDGLNYDFIVTPRTLHIAAYSLAPPSFVRNISFMGVPQPPTGLRVTFVTSDSVALEWERHPSWPP
;
A
#
# COMPACT_ATOMS: atom_id res chain seq x y z
N VAL A 1 -13.74 -32.54 -3.56
CA VAL A 1 -13.12 -31.77 -2.45
C VAL A 1 -14.01 -30.59 -2.20
N THR A 2 -14.83 -30.64 -1.15
CA THR A 2 -15.75 -29.57 -0.76
C THR A 2 -14.90 -28.45 -0.15
N SER A 3 -14.83 -27.30 -0.82
CA SER A 3 -14.18 -26.09 -0.29
C SER A 3 -14.97 -25.59 0.92
N GLU A 4 -14.32 -25.46 2.07
CA GLU A 4 -14.93 -24.90 3.27
C GLU A 4 -15.30 -23.41 3.08
N PRO A 5 -16.35 -22.90 3.77
CA PRO A 5 -16.71 -21.50 3.69
C PRO A 5 -15.65 -20.62 4.36
N VAL A 6 -15.22 -19.58 3.66
CA VAL A 6 -14.38 -18.50 4.21
C VAL A 6 -15.26 -17.63 5.11
N ILE A 7 -14.79 -17.32 6.31
CA ILE A 7 -15.55 -16.56 7.32
C ILE A 7 -15.01 -15.15 7.55
N SER A 8 -13.71 -14.95 7.28
CA SER A 8 -13.06 -13.64 7.33
C SER A 8 -11.75 -13.66 6.53
N TYR A 9 -11.19 -12.49 6.32
CA TYR A 9 -9.88 -12.26 5.71
C TYR A 9 -9.01 -11.48 6.67
N LEU A 10 -7.76 -11.90 6.84
CA LEU A 10 -6.73 -11.12 7.51
C LEU A 10 -5.91 -10.39 6.44
N VAL A 11 -5.87 -9.07 6.51
CA VAL A 11 -5.07 -8.20 5.66
C VAL A 11 -3.90 -7.68 6.49
N GLN A 12 -2.68 -7.98 6.06
CA GLN A 12 -1.45 -7.51 6.71
C GLN A 12 -0.70 -6.56 5.78
N ALA A 13 -0.23 -5.45 6.31
CA ALA A 13 0.65 -4.51 5.62
C ALA A 13 2.07 -4.61 6.20
N LYS A 14 3.03 -4.95 5.34
CA LYS A 14 4.46 -5.03 5.71
C LYS A 14 5.26 -4.02 4.92
N VAL A 15 6.25 -3.38 5.55
CA VAL A 15 7.15 -2.48 4.81
C VAL A 15 7.96 -3.32 3.83
N ALA A 16 7.88 -2.96 2.55
CA ALA A 16 8.45 -3.75 1.47
C ALA A 16 9.96 -3.95 1.66
N GLY A 17 10.40 -5.20 1.56
CA GLY A 17 11.80 -5.58 1.79
C GLY A 17 12.21 -5.74 3.25
N THR A 18 11.26 -5.67 4.20
CA THR A 18 11.48 -5.95 5.62
C THR A 18 10.50 -7.01 6.13
N GLU A 19 10.79 -7.61 7.29
CA GLU A 19 9.82 -8.42 8.02
C GLU A 19 8.93 -7.58 8.95
N GLU A 20 9.09 -6.25 8.94
CA GLU A 20 8.39 -5.35 9.84
C GLU A 20 6.91 -5.21 9.44
N GLU A 21 6.04 -5.63 10.36
CA GLU A 21 4.60 -5.59 10.22
C GLU A 21 4.06 -4.29 10.79
N HIS A 22 3.37 -3.50 9.96
CA HIS A 22 2.88 -2.18 10.33
C HIS A 22 1.40 -2.15 10.69
N ALA A 23 0.59 -3.01 10.06
CA ALA A 23 -0.85 -3.03 10.31
C ALA A 23 -1.45 -4.40 10.01
N ASN A 24 -2.38 -4.81 10.86
CA ASN A 24 -3.27 -5.95 10.64
C ASN A 24 -4.72 -5.49 10.67
N MET A 25 -5.51 -5.96 9.72
CA MET A 25 -6.93 -5.70 9.67
C MET A 25 -7.69 -6.98 9.39
N GLU A 26 -8.68 -7.28 10.23
CA GLU A 26 -9.60 -8.37 10.00
C GLU A 26 -10.84 -7.86 9.27
N VAL A 27 -11.21 -8.53 8.19
CA VAL A 27 -12.33 -8.19 7.32
C VAL A 27 -13.31 -9.36 7.29
N PRO A 28 -14.52 -9.23 7.84
CA PRO A 28 -15.49 -10.31 7.85
C PRO A 28 -15.97 -10.64 6.42
N GLN A 29 -16.26 -11.92 6.16
CA GLN A 29 -16.87 -12.31 4.89
C GLN A 29 -18.33 -11.80 4.87
N PRO A 30 -18.80 -11.25 3.75
CA PRO A 30 -20.17 -10.77 3.61
C PRO A 30 -21.17 -11.93 3.66
N SER A 31 -22.39 -11.67 4.15
CA SER A 31 -23.42 -12.70 4.39
C SER A 31 -23.98 -13.35 3.11
N ASP A 32 -23.71 -12.78 1.94
CA ASP A 32 -24.13 -13.30 0.63
C ASP A 32 -22.87 -13.72 -0.17
N PRO A 33 -22.73 -14.99 -0.59
CA PRO A 33 -21.54 -15.48 -1.28
C PRO A 33 -21.52 -15.23 -2.80
N ALA A 34 -22.52 -14.56 -3.38
CA ALA A 34 -22.53 -14.27 -4.82
C ALA A 34 -21.51 -13.18 -5.18
N GLU A 35 -20.33 -13.61 -5.66
CA GLU A 35 -19.28 -12.80 -6.29
C GLU A 35 -19.01 -11.46 -5.57
N VAL A 36 -18.68 -11.54 -4.28
CA VAL A 36 -18.49 -10.33 -3.49
C VAL A 36 -17.06 -9.81 -3.58
N THR A 37 -16.93 -8.61 -4.13
CA THR A 37 -15.72 -7.81 -3.93
C THR A 37 -15.71 -7.30 -2.49
N VAL A 38 -14.75 -7.78 -1.70
CA VAL A 38 -14.50 -7.29 -0.34
C VAL A 38 -13.49 -6.15 -0.41
N THR A 39 -13.89 -4.95 0.03
CA THR A 39 -13.01 -3.78 0.07
C THR A 39 -12.49 -3.54 1.49
N ALA A 40 -11.19 -3.33 1.60
CA ALA A 40 -10.48 -3.11 2.84
C ALA A 40 -9.70 -1.78 2.74
N ALA A 41 -9.90 -0.86 3.70
CA ALA A 41 -9.11 0.36 3.81
C ALA A 41 -8.11 0.24 4.97
N VAL A 42 -6.83 0.09 4.65
CA VAL A 42 -5.76 0.09 5.67
C VAL A 42 -5.33 1.54 5.91
N LEU A 43 -5.52 2.02 7.14
CA LEU A 43 -5.21 3.40 7.57
C LEU A 43 -3.97 3.42 8.47
N GLY A 44 -3.37 4.60 8.63
CA GLY A 44 -2.22 4.79 9.54
C GLY A 44 -0.89 4.26 9.02
N LEU A 45 -0.77 4.08 7.69
CA LEU A 45 0.50 3.77 7.04
C LEU A 45 1.43 4.98 7.09
N THR A 46 2.73 4.72 7.15
CA THR A 46 3.75 5.79 7.17
C THR A 46 4.03 6.25 5.75
N ASP A 47 3.92 7.56 5.52
CA ASP A 47 4.21 8.16 4.22
C ASP A 47 5.66 7.90 3.77
N GLY A 48 5.84 7.71 2.46
CA GLY A 48 7.16 7.48 1.86
C GLY A 48 7.69 6.05 2.01
N LEU A 49 6.93 5.14 2.64
CA LEU A 49 7.24 3.72 2.66
C LEU A 49 6.45 2.96 1.59
N ASN A 50 7.10 1.94 1.02
CA ASN A 50 6.44 0.96 0.17
C ASN A 50 5.89 -0.15 1.04
N TYR A 51 4.70 -0.67 0.71
CA TYR A 51 4.07 -1.74 1.47
C TYR A 51 3.72 -2.93 0.57
N ASP A 52 3.97 -4.12 1.10
CA ASP A 52 3.45 -5.37 0.58
C ASP A 52 2.21 -5.76 1.39
N PHE A 53 1.10 -6.01 0.69
CA PHE A 53 -0.16 -6.43 1.31
C PHE A 53 -0.36 -7.94 1.15
N ILE A 54 -0.52 -8.62 2.29
CA ILE A 54 -0.76 -10.06 2.36
C ILE A 54 -2.21 -10.27 2.79
N VAL A 55 -2.99 -10.95 1.95
CA VAL A 55 -4.39 -11.29 2.25
C VAL A 55 -4.49 -12.79 2.51
N THR A 56 -4.98 -13.15 3.70
CA THR A 56 -5.10 -14.54 4.16
C THR A 56 -6.55 -14.86 4.52
N PRO A 57 -7.23 -15.81 3.83
CA PRO A 57 -8.58 -16.22 4.21
C PRO A 57 -8.56 -17.07 5.49
N ARG A 58 -9.55 -16.88 6.36
CA ARG A 58 -9.81 -17.72 7.55
C ARG A 58 -11.09 -18.53 7.37
N THR A 59 -11.07 -19.78 7.81
CA THR A 59 -12.23 -20.69 7.84
C THR A 59 -12.54 -21.17 9.26
N LEU A 60 -13.77 -21.63 9.49
CA LEU A 60 -14.36 -21.89 10.82
C LEU A 60 -13.71 -23.07 11.58
N HIS A 61 -13.06 -24.02 10.88
CA HIS A 61 -12.40 -25.19 11.50
C HIS A 61 -10.87 -25.09 11.57
N ILE A 62 -10.26 -24.04 11.00
CA ILE A 62 -8.81 -23.96 10.89
C ILE A 62 -8.32 -22.65 11.52
N ALA A 63 -8.36 -22.59 12.85
CA ALA A 63 -7.82 -21.47 13.61
C ALA A 63 -6.28 -21.34 13.53
N ALA A 64 -5.57 -22.28 12.87
CA ALA A 64 -4.10 -22.40 12.97
C ALA A 64 -3.30 -22.48 11.66
N TYR A 65 -3.87 -22.78 10.49
CA TYR A 65 -3.10 -22.93 9.24
C TYR A 65 -3.90 -22.55 7.98
N SER A 66 -3.54 -21.43 7.35
CA SER A 66 -4.04 -21.10 6.00
C SER A 66 -3.45 -22.05 4.96
N LEU A 67 -4.29 -22.81 4.24
CA LEU A 67 -3.88 -23.66 3.12
C LEU A 67 -3.96 -22.96 1.76
N ALA A 68 -4.53 -21.74 1.70
CA ALA A 68 -4.51 -20.94 0.49
C ALA A 68 -3.20 -20.14 0.45
N PRO A 69 -2.40 -20.21 -0.63
CA PRO A 69 -1.25 -19.34 -0.78
C PRO A 69 -1.74 -17.88 -0.75
N PRO A 70 -1.10 -17.00 0.03
CA PRO A 70 -1.50 -15.60 0.08
C PRO A 70 -1.42 -15.00 -1.32
N SER A 71 -2.50 -14.35 -1.75
CA SER A 71 -2.47 -13.56 -2.97
C SER A 71 -1.74 -12.26 -2.67
N PHE A 72 -0.53 -12.11 -3.21
CA PHE A 72 0.20 -10.85 -3.15
C PHE A 72 -0.45 -9.85 -4.10
N VAL A 73 -1.06 -8.80 -3.53
CA VAL A 73 -1.46 -7.64 -4.33
C VAL A 73 -0.23 -6.75 -4.47
N ARG A 74 0.13 -6.48 -5.72
CA ARG A 74 1.34 -5.74 -6.11
C ARG A 74 1.44 -4.40 -5.38
N ASN A 75 2.67 -4.07 -5.02
CA ASN A 75 3.13 -2.83 -4.36
C ASN A 75 2.27 -1.59 -4.70
N ILE A 76 1.61 -1.03 -3.69
CA ILE A 76 0.95 0.28 -3.78
C ILE A 76 1.94 1.29 -3.21
N SER A 77 2.69 1.96 -4.08
CA SER A 77 3.56 3.06 -3.68
C SER A 77 2.72 4.30 -3.45
N PHE A 78 2.46 4.65 -2.19
CA PHE A 78 2.00 6.01 -1.88
C PHE A 78 3.18 6.95 -2.13
N MET A 79 3.08 7.77 -3.17
CA MET A 79 4.05 8.83 -3.39
C MET A 79 3.96 9.78 -2.20
N GLY A 80 4.95 9.70 -1.31
CA GLY A 80 5.02 10.56 -0.12
C GLY A 80 5.09 12.03 -0.49
N VAL A 81 4.99 12.90 0.52
CA VAL A 81 5.10 14.35 0.35
C VAL A 81 6.35 14.68 -0.48
N PRO A 82 6.23 15.41 -1.60
CA PRO A 82 7.38 15.78 -2.41
C PRO A 82 8.32 16.63 -1.57
N GLN A 83 9.61 16.29 -1.59
CA GLN A 83 10.64 17.08 -0.94
C GLN A 83 10.76 18.44 -1.63
N PRO A 84 11.10 19.53 -0.90
CA PRO A 84 11.27 20.84 -1.50
C PRO A 84 12.39 20.81 -2.55
N PRO A 85 12.28 21.61 -3.62
CA PRO A 85 13.30 21.69 -4.66
C PRO A 85 14.63 22.20 -4.07
N THR A 86 15.73 21.56 -4.46
CA THR A 86 17.10 21.95 -4.09
C THR A 86 17.76 22.75 -5.21
N GLY A 87 18.83 23.49 -4.92
CA GLY A 87 19.59 24.22 -5.95
C GLY A 87 18.81 25.34 -6.67
N LEU A 88 17.77 25.89 -6.02
CA LEU A 88 16.96 26.96 -6.58
C LEU A 88 17.82 28.19 -6.89
N ARG A 89 17.79 28.62 -8.16
CA ARG A 89 18.49 29.82 -8.64
C ARG A 89 17.65 30.57 -9.65
N VAL A 90 17.84 31.88 -9.69
CA VAL A 90 17.31 32.75 -10.75
C VAL A 90 18.29 32.70 -11.92
N THR A 91 17.79 32.37 -13.11
CA THR A 91 18.61 32.28 -14.32
C THR A 91 18.48 33.51 -15.21
N PHE A 92 17.33 34.19 -15.16
CA PHE A 92 17.08 35.38 -15.96
C PHE A 92 16.03 36.28 -15.31
N VAL A 93 16.18 37.59 -15.50
CA VAL A 93 15.23 38.59 -14.99
C VAL A 93 14.98 39.61 -16.11
N THR A 94 13.71 39.84 -16.44
CA THR A 94 13.25 40.97 -17.25
C THR A 94 12.47 41.95 -16.38
N SER A 95 12.00 43.05 -16.97
CA SER A 95 11.11 44.01 -16.30
C SER A 95 9.78 43.41 -15.82
N ASP A 96 9.38 42.27 -16.36
CA ASP A 96 8.07 41.63 -16.17
C ASP A 96 8.13 40.12 -15.93
N SER A 97 9.32 39.51 -15.89
CA SER A 97 9.46 38.06 -15.71
C SER A 97 10.74 37.69 -14.96
N VAL A 98 10.68 36.52 -14.31
CA VAL A 98 11.82 35.89 -13.64
C VAL A 98 11.84 34.43 -14.05
N ALA A 99 12.97 33.96 -14.55
CA ALA A 99 13.21 32.55 -14.82
C ALA A 99 13.92 31.91 -13.62
N LEU A 100 13.40 30.77 -13.20
CA LEU A 100 13.92 29.98 -12.08
C LEU A 100 14.36 28.62 -12.60
N GLU A 101 15.43 28.11 -12.01
CA GLU A 101 15.93 26.76 -12.22
C GLU A 101 16.19 26.12 -10.86
N TRP A 102 15.91 24.82 -10.74
CA TRP A 102 16.20 24.04 -9.55
C TRP A 102 16.66 22.64 -9.97
N GLU A 103 17.31 21.95 -9.05
CA GLU A 103 17.79 20.59 -9.28
C GLU A 103 16.64 19.58 -9.14
N ARG A 104 16.66 18.57 -10.00
CA ARG A 104 15.73 17.43 -9.89
C ARG A 104 16.06 16.65 -8.62
N HIS A 105 15.04 16.39 -7.81
CA HIS A 105 15.24 15.62 -6.59
C HIS A 105 15.62 14.16 -6.93
N PRO A 106 16.66 13.56 -6.31
CA PRO A 106 17.14 12.22 -6.65
C PRO A 106 16.11 11.10 -6.45
N SER A 107 15.09 11.32 -5.61
CA SER A 107 14.03 10.35 -5.33
C SER A 107 12.80 10.46 -6.23
N TRP A 108 12.76 11.42 -7.17
CA TRP A 108 11.63 11.55 -8.10
C TRP A 108 11.78 10.58 -9.28
N PRO A 109 10.71 9.84 -9.65
CA PRO A 109 10.75 8.89 -10.77
C PRO A 109 11.07 9.62 -12.08
N PRO A 110 11.85 9.02 -13.01
CA PRO A 110 12.37 9.65 -14.23
C PRO A 110 11.29 10.18 -15.18
#